data_AF-A0A1W9SP09-F1
#
_entry.id   AF-A0A1W9SP09-F1
#
_cell.length_a   1.000
_cell.length_b   1.000
_cell.length_c   1.000
_cell.angle_alpha   90.00
_cell.angle_beta   90.00
_cell.angle_gamma   90.00
#
_symmetry.space_group_name_H-M   'P 1'
#
loop_
_entity.id
_entity.type
_entity.pdbx_description
1 polymer ?
#
loop_
_entity_poly.entity_id
_entity_poly.type
_entity_poly.pdbx_seq_one_letter_code
_entity_poly.pdbx_strand_id
1 'polypeptide(L)'
;MKTFNILFIIFFLFFIKETYSQEEKNEFVRTLKGHKNRVNSVHFSSDGKYIISGSWDETLKLWKIESGEEIRTFKGYDNNINAVAYSSDGEFIINADTSDNNFRLSRISNGKILNVFKEHKTKIVSLAFSPDGNYIISGSEDNNLIFWDRRESKQ
;
A
#
# COMPACT_ATOMS: atom_id res chain seq x y z
N MET A 1 -20.28 -4.14 -56.20
CA MET A 1 -18.93 -4.05 -55.61
C MET A 1 -18.74 -2.60 -55.15
N LYS A 2 -18.93 -2.32 -53.85
CA LYS A 2 -18.83 -0.94 -53.33
C LYS A 2 -17.35 -0.56 -53.26
N THR A 3 -16.94 0.41 -54.07
CA THR A 3 -15.60 0.99 -54.01
C THR A 3 -15.45 1.78 -52.72
N PHE A 4 -14.64 1.27 -51.79
CA PHE A 4 -14.24 2.05 -50.62
C PHE A 4 -13.29 3.15 -51.09
N ASN A 5 -13.61 4.40 -50.71
CA ASN A 5 -12.80 5.55 -51.07
C ASN A 5 -11.46 5.48 -50.33
N ILE A 6 -10.35 5.49 -51.06
CA ILE A 6 -8.99 5.44 -50.50
C ILE A 6 -8.74 6.60 -49.54
N LEU A 7 -9.37 7.78 -49.76
CA LEU A 7 -9.31 8.88 -48.79
C LEU A 7 -9.98 8.53 -47.46
N PHE A 8 -11.05 7.73 -47.45
CA PHE A 8 -11.72 7.31 -46.21
C PHE A 8 -10.83 6.35 -45.41
N ILE A 9 -10.12 5.44 -46.08
CA ILE A 9 -9.18 4.51 -45.41
C ILE A 9 -7.98 5.25 -44.83
N ILE A 10 -7.42 6.22 -45.57
CA ILE A 10 -6.29 7.04 -45.09
C ILE A 10 -6.72 7.93 -43.91
N PHE A 11 -7.88 8.58 -44.01
CA PHE A 11 -8.42 9.40 -42.92
C PHE A 11 -8.72 8.57 -41.66
N PHE A 12 -9.30 7.39 -41.83
CA PHE A 12 -9.61 6.47 -40.72
C PHE A 12 -8.33 5.90 -40.08
N LEU A 13 -7.31 5.55 -40.85
CA LEU A 13 -6.01 5.10 -40.33
C LEU A 13 -5.22 6.23 -39.63
N PHE A 14 -5.34 7.47 -40.10
CA PHE A 14 -4.75 8.64 -39.44
C PHE A 14 -5.41 8.91 -38.08
N PHE A 15 -6.75 8.84 -38.03
CA PHE A 15 -7.52 8.99 -36.79
C PHE A 15 -7.24 7.85 -35.80
N ILE A 16 -7.08 6.62 -36.30
CA ILE A 16 -6.63 5.48 -35.48
C ILE A 16 -5.24 5.77 -34.90
N LYS A 17 -4.25 6.20 -35.68
CA LYS A 17 -2.91 6.47 -35.14
C LYS A 17 -2.89 7.47 -33.97
N GLU A 18 -3.67 8.55 -34.04
CA GLU A 18 -3.76 9.52 -32.94
C GLU A 18 -4.44 8.94 -31.69
N THR A 19 -5.39 8.03 -31.83
CA THR A 19 -6.01 7.33 -30.68
C THR A 19 -5.12 6.26 -30.04
N TYR A 20 -4.02 5.84 -30.68
CA TYR A 20 -3.19 4.69 -30.24
C TYR A 20 -1.83 5.06 -29.62
N SER A 21 -1.47 6.35 -29.51
CA SER A 21 -0.20 6.74 -28.89
C SER A 21 -0.34 7.94 -27.96
N GLN A 22 -1.04 7.76 -26.85
CA GLN A 22 -0.75 8.56 -25.66
C GLN A 22 0.36 7.81 -24.91
N GLU A 23 1.62 8.18 -25.18
CA GLU A 23 2.73 7.72 -24.35
C GLU A 23 2.56 8.34 -22.95
N GLU A 24 2.08 7.54 -22.00
CA GLU A 24 2.02 7.93 -20.59
C GLU A 24 3.44 8.20 -20.10
N LYS A 25 3.75 9.48 -19.98
CA LYS A 25 5.06 9.96 -19.58
C LYS A 25 5.23 9.69 -18.09
N ASN A 26 6.17 8.83 -17.73
CA ASN A 26 6.57 8.60 -16.33
C ASN A 26 7.29 9.85 -15.80
N GLU A 27 6.54 10.85 -15.34
CA GLU A 27 7.09 12.10 -14.81
C GLU A 27 7.33 12.02 -13.30
N PHE A 28 8.50 12.50 -12.86
CA PHE A 28 8.78 12.72 -11.45
C PHE A 28 7.85 13.82 -10.92
N VAL A 29 7.03 13.47 -9.91
CA VAL A 29 6.11 14.44 -9.28
C VAL A 29 6.77 15.11 -8.08
N ARG A 30 7.22 14.34 -7.08
CA ARG A 30 7.83 14.87 -5.85
C ARG A 30 8.56 13.83 -5.01
N THR A 31 9.37 14.29 -4.05
CA THR A 31 9.95 13.47 -2.97
C THR A 31 9.30 13.82 -1.63
N LEU A 32 8.87 12.82 -0.87
CA LEU A 32 8.44 12.98 0.53
C LEU A 32 9.65 12.73 1.44
N LYS A 33 10.13 13.78 2.13
CA LYS A 33 11.28 13.70 3.05
C LYS A 33 10.79 13.69 4.49
N GLY A 34 11.33 12.79 5.33
CA GLY A 34 11.04 12.81 6.77
C GLY A 34 11.48 11.56 7.54
N HIS A 35 11.55 10.40 6.89
CA HIS A 35 12.19 9.22 7.51
C HIS A 35 13.70 9.42 7.66
N LYS A 36 14.28 8.88 8.74
CA LYS A 36 15.71 9.00 9.07
C LYS A 36 16.55 7.79 8.66
N ASN A 37 15.90 6.76 8.13
CA ASN A 37 16.54 5.54 7.67
C ASN A 37 15.76 4.98 6.45
N ARG A 38 16.17 3.82 5.94
CA ARG A 38 15.55 3.13 4.80
C ARG A 38 14.03 3.06 4.95
N VAL A 39 13.30 3.50 3.93
CA VAL A 39 11.87 3.24 3.80
C VAL A 39 11.73 1.87 3.14
N ASN A 40 11.13 0.92 3.84
CA ASN A 40 11.09 -0.48 3.38
C ASN A 40 9.73 -0.89 2.80
N SER A 41 8.67 -0.18 3.16
CA SER A 41 7.31 -0.50 2.71
C SER A 41 6.45 0.75 2.63
N VAL A 42 5.54 0.78 1.66
CA VAL A 42 4.59 1.88 1.41
C VAL A 42 3.26 1.31 0.93
N HIS A 43 2.15 1.99 1.23
CA HIS A 43 0.82 1.63 0.75
C HIS A 43 -0.08 2.86 0.59
N PHE A 44 -0.88 2.90 -0.47
CA PHE A 44 -1.91 3.94 -0.67
C PHE A 44 -3.15 3.68 0.18
N SER A 45 -3.84 4.74 0.59
CA SER A 45 -5.24 4.62 1.00
C SER A 45 -6.12 4.38 -0.23
N SER A 46 -7.25 3.68 -0.07
CA SER A 46 -8.14 3.36 -1.19
C SER A 46 -8.82 4.57 -1.82
N ASP A 47 -8.91 5.69 -1.09
CA ASP A 47 -9.38 6.97 -1.64
C ASP A 47 -8.28 7.77 -2.36
N GLY A 48 -7.04 7.27 -2.39
CA GLY A 48 -5.91 7.89 -3.06
C GLY A 48 -5.45 9.21 -2.43
N LYS A 49 -5.88 9.53 -1.21
CA LYS A 49 -5.53 10.81 -0.53
C LYS A 49 -4.32 10.69 0.40
N TYR A 50 -4.02 9.48 0.85
CA TYR A 50 -2.98 9.23 1.84
C TYR A 50 -2.02 8.11 1.43
N ILE A 51 -0.83 8.15 2.01
CA ILE A 51 0.16 7.06 1.97
C ILE A 51 0.54 6.73 3.41
N ILE A 52 0.65 5.44 3.73
CA ILE A 52 1.38 4.98 4.91
C ILE A 52 2.73 4.43 4.48
N SER A 53 3.79 4.78 5.19
CA SER A 53 5.13 4.23 4.99
C SER A 53 5.67 3.63 6.28
N GLY A 54 6.50 2.59 6.15
CA GLY A 54 7.25 1.98 7.24
C GLY A 54 8.75 2.00 6.98
N SER A 55 9.53 2.28 8.02
CA SER A 55 10.97 2.48 7.91
C SER A 55 11.78 1.77 9.00
N TRP A 56 13.07 1.59 8.72
CA TRP A 56 14.10 1.19 9.67
C TRP A 56 14.51 2.31 10.64
N ASP A 57 13.79 3.43 10.66
CA ASP A 57 13.87 4.40 11.73
C ASP A 57 12.86 4.11 12.86
N GLU A 58 12.29 2.90 12.84
CA GLU A 58 11.37 2.37 13.86
C GLU A 58 10.05 3.15 13.91
N THR A 59 9.67 3.78 12.80
CA THR A 59 8.41 4.52 12.70
C THR A 59 7.58 4.13 11.49
N LEU A 60 6.27 4.35 11.63
CA LEU A 60 5.36 4.50 10.49
C LEU A 60 5.04 5.99 10.31
N LYS A 61 4.85 6.44 9.07
CA LYS A 61 4.41 7.81 8.77
C LYS A 61 3.21 7.80 7.83
N LEU A 62 2.22 8.63 8.15
CA LEU A 62 1.05 8.91 7.31
C LEU A 62 1.26 10.24 6.60
N TRP A 63 1.09 10.25 5.28
CA TRP A 63 1.33 11.40 4.42
C TRP A 63 0.06 11.81 3.70
N LYS A 64 -0.17 13.12 3.54
CA LYS A 64 -1.19 13.64 2.62
C LYS A 64 -0.58 13.70 1.22
N ILE A 65 -1.19 13.09 0.21
CA ILE A 65 -0.62 13.08 -1.14
C ILE A 65 -0.59 14.48 -1.76
N GLU A 66 -1.71 15.20 -1.64
CA GLU A 66 -1.90 16.54 -2.20
C GLU A 66 -0.82 17.52 -1.73
N SER A 67 -0.65 17.68 -0.40
CA SER A 67 0.35 18.61 0.15
C SER A 67 1.73 17.97 0.30
N GLY A 68 1.82 16.64 0.35
CA GLY A 68 3.05 15.88 0.63
C GLY A 68 3.56 16.05 2.05
N GLU A 69 2.70 16.56 2.93
CA GLU A 69 3.02 16.75 4.32
C GLU A 69 2.86 15.44 5.07
N GLU A 70 3.74 15.25 6.04
CA GLU A 70 3.56 14.24 7.07
C GLU A 70 2.44 14.70 8.02
N ILE A 71 1.36 13.93 8.09
CA ILE A 71 0.23 14.23 8.98
C ILE A 71 0.42 13.56 10.34
N ARG A 72 1.16 12.44 10.39
CA ARG A 72 1.37 11.68 11.62
C ARG A 72 2.60 10.79 11.54
N THR A 73 3.33 10.71 12.66
CA THR A 73 4.29 9.64 12.95
C THR A 73 3.72 8.71 14.01
N PHE A 74 3.72 7.40 13.74
CA PHE A 74 3.46 6.36 14.74
C PHE A 74 4.79 5.84 15.27
N LYS A 75 4.98 5.89 16.59
CA LYS A 75 6.18 5.48 17.32
C LYS A 75 5.85 4.37 18.32
N GLY A 76 6.88 3.84 18.98
CA GLY A 76 6.75 2.77 19.98
C GLY A 76 6.97 1.38 19.39
N TYR A 77 7.57 1.30 18.21
CA TYR A 77 8.16 0.08 17.68
C TYR A 77 9.62 0.04 18.13
N ASP A 78 10.07 -1.10 18.64
CA ASP A 78 11.45 -1.24 19.17
C ASP A 78 12.44 -1.71 18.09
N ASN A 79 11.99 -1.77 16.83
CA ASN A 79 12.69 -2.44 15.75
C ASN A 79 12.23 -1.97 14.36
N ASN A 80 12.98 -2.37 13.33
CA ASN A 80 12.76 -2.00 11.94
C ASN A 80 11.39 -2.44 11.42
N ILE A 81 10.66 -1.53 10.77
CA ILE A 81 9.42 -1.89 10.07
C ILE A 81 9.76 -2.52 8.71
N ASN A 82 9.26 -3.73 8.45
CA ASN A 82 9.45 -4.39 7.15
C ASN A 82 8.27 -4.26 6.22
N ALA A 83 7.05 -4.33 6.76
CA ALA A 83 5.82 -4.37 5.97
C ALA A 83 4.76 -3.48 6.61
N VAL A 84 3.97 -2.82 5.76
CA VAL A 84 2.80 -2.05 6.15
C VAL A 84 1.69 -2.20 5.11
N ALA A 85 0.43 -2.19 5.53
CA ALA A 85 -0.70 -2.04 4.62
C ALA A 85 -1.80 -1.17 5.25
N TYR A 86 -2.58 -0.55 4.38
CA TYR A 86 -3.66 0.37 4.72
C TYR A 86 -5.00 -0.30 4.37
N SER A 87 -5.98 -0.31 5.28
CA SER A 87 -7.28 -0.94 5.03
C SER A 87 -8.16 -0.13 4.08
N SER A 88 -8.97 -0.82 3.27
CA SER A 88 -9.78 -0.16 2.26
C SER A 88 -10.87 0.77 2.81
N ASP A 89 -11.27 0.56 4.06
CA ASP A 89 -12.26 1.36 4.79
C ASP A 89 -11.70 2.68 5.36
N GLY A 90 -10.39 2.95 5.27
CA GLY A 90 -9.85 4.20 5.85
C GLY A 90 -9.44 4.11 7.32
N GLU A 91 -9.81 3.03 8.03
CA GLU A 91 -9.82 3.05 9.49
C GLU A 91 -8.58 2.43 10.14
N PHE A 92 -7.90 1.52 9.45
CA PHE A 92 -6.89 0.65 10.03
C PHE A 92 -5.60 0.58 9.22
N ILE A 93 -4.52 0.27 9.92
CA ILE A 93 -3.25 -0.16 9.34
C ILE A 93 -2.84 -1.49 9.95
N ILE A 94 -2.14 -2.29 9.16
CA ILE A 94 -1.34 -3.41 9.67
C ILE A 94 0.13 -3.12 9.43
N ASN A 95 0.97 -3.53 10.38
CA ASN A 95 2.42 -3.43 10.25
C ASN A 95 3.11 -4.63 10.89
N ALA A 96 4.29 -4.97 10.36
CA ALA A 96 5.20 -5.93 10.96
C ALA A 96 6.58 -5.31 11.14
N ASP A 97 7.06 -5.35 12.37
CA ASP A 97 8.43 -5.00 12.74
C ASP A 97 9.27 -6.26 12.99
N THR A 98 10.59 -6.10 13.08
CA THR A 98 11.53 -7.23 13.23
C THR A 98 11.67 -7.77 14.65
N SER A 99 10.93 -7.26 15.65
CA SER A 99 11.18 -7.63 17.06
C SER A 99 10.73 -9.05 17.40
N ASP A 100 9.55 -9.45 16.91
CA ASP A 100 8.83 -10.60 17.48
C ASP A 100 8.13 -11.48 16.45
N ASN A 101 8.42 -11.31 15.15
CA ASN A 101 7.81 -12.03 14.03
C ASN A 101 6.28 -11.89 13.92
N ASN A 102 5.68 -10.98 14.69
CA ASN A 102 4.25 -10.74 14.71
C ASN A 102 3.90 -9.55 13.81
N PHE A 103 2.61 -9.39 13.54
CA PHE A 103 2.10 -8.15 13.01
C PHE A 103 0.96 -7.60 13.86
N ARG A 104 0.78 -6.28 13.79
CA ARG A 104 -0.13 -5.50 14.63
C ARG A 104 -1.18 -4.84 13.74
N LEU A 105 -2.45 -4.96 14.13
CA LEU A 105 -3.56 -4.17 13.57
C LEU A 105 -3.81 -2.98 14.47
N SER A 106 -3.74 -1.76 13.93
CA SER A 106 -3.92 -0.52 14.68
C SER A 106 -4.96 0.38 14.04
N ARG A 107 -5.66 1.17 14.86
CA ARG A 107 -6.57 2.20 14.37
C ARG A 107 -5.78 3.43 13.93
N ILE A 108 -6.04 3.93 12.73
CA ILE A 108 -5.31 5.08 12.18
C ILE A 108 -5.54 6.34 13.02
N SER A 109 -6.77 6.58 13.48
CA SER A 109 -7.18 7.83 14.13
C SER A 109 -6.44 8.13 15.43
N ASN A 110 -5.92 7.12 16.13
CA ASN A 110 -5.17 7.29 17.38
C ASN A 110 -3.91 6.40 17.53
N GLY A 111 -3.63 5.51 16.57
CA GLY A 111 -2.49 4.59 16.63
C GLY A 111 -2.66 3.44 17.63
N LYS A 112 -3.83 3.27 18.24
CA LYS A 112 -4.08 2.20 19.21
C LYS A 112 -4.00 0.84 18.52
N ILE A 113 -3.14 -0.05 19.04
CA ILE A 113 -3.11 -1.47 18.65
C ILE A 113 -4.39 -2.14 19.14
N LEU A 114 -5.10 -2.77 18.21
CA LEU A 114 -6.34 -3.50 18.46
C LEU A 114 -6.11 -5.00 18.54
N ASN A 115 -5.15 -5.53 17.77
CA ASN A 115 -4.83 -6.94 17.76
C ASN A 115 -3.36 -7.19 17.38
N VAL A 116 -2.82 -8.33 17.81
CA VAL A 116 -1.48 -8.83 17.49
C VAL A 116 -1.59 -10.29 17.04
N PHE A 117 -1.07 -10.59 15.86
CA PHE A 117 -1.19 -11.90 15.21
C PHE A 117 0.14 -12.66 15.29
N LYS A 118 0.11 -13.91 15.77
CA LYS A 118 1.30 -14.60 16.33
C LYS A 118 1.53 -16.03 15.83
N GLU A 119 1.42 -16.26 14.53
CA GLU A 119 1.61 -17.62 13.97
C GLU A 119 2.90 -17.80 13.16
N HIS A 120 3.48 -16.72 12.63
CA HIS A 120 4.71 -16.82 11.85
C HIS A 120 5.92 -17.19 12.72
N LYS A 121 6.78 -18.05 12.19
CA LYS A 121 7.97 -18.54 12.91
C LYS A 121 9.19 -17.64 12.71
N THR A 122 9.19 -16.86 11.63
CA THR A 122 10.25 -15.93 11.27
C THR A 122 9.66 -14.64 10.72
N LYS A 123 10.55 -13.74 10.32
CA LYS A 123 10.25 -12.37 9.90
C LYS A 123 9.17 -12.29 8.83
N ILE A 124 8.14 -11.50 9.11
CA ILE A 124 7.13 -11.10 8.13
C ILE A 124 7.73 -10.07 7.18
N VAL A 125 7.57 -10.32 5.89
CA VAL A 125 8.11 -9.50 4.79
C VAL A 125 7.01 -8.85 3.95
N SER A 126 5.77 -9.33 4.03
CA SER A 126 4.65 -8.78 3.27
C SER A 126 3.34 -8.88 4.04
N LEU A 127 2.50 -7.86 3.88
CA LEU A 127 1.17 -7.75 4.46
C LEU A 127 0.21 -7.16 3.43
N ALA A 128 -1.02 -7.66 3.37
CA ALA A 128 -2.06 -7.11 2.51
C ALA A 128 -3.44 -7.27 3.16
N PHE A 129 -4.31 -6.28 2.95
CA PHE A 129 -5.74 -6.43 3.17
C PHE A 129 -6.42 -6.96 1.92
N SER A 130 -7.48 -7.74 2.08
CA SER A 130 -8.43 -7.97 0.99
C SER A 130 -9.18 -6.66 0.65
N PRO A 131 -9.65 -6.48 -0.60
CA PRO A 131 -10.38 -5.26 -1.00
C PRO A 131 -11.62 -4.96 -0.17
N ASP A 132 -12.32 -6.00 0.32
CA ASP A 132 -13.47 -5.87 1.21
C ASP A 132 -13.11 -5.63 2.68
N GLY A 133 -11.80 -5.63 3.00
CA GLY A 133 -11.28 -5.43 4.35
C GLY A 133 -11.51 -6.60 5.31
N ASN A 134 -12.17 -7.68 4.90
CA ASN A 134 -12.54 -8.78 5.78
C ASN A 134 -11.38 -9.72 6.10
N TYR A 135 -10.32 -9.71 5.29
CA TYR A 135 -9.22 -10.63 5.41
C TYR A 135 -7.86 -9.91 5.38
N ILE A 136 -6.87 -10.58 5.96
CA ILE A 136 -5.46 -10.22 5.84
C ILE A 136 -4.69 -11.42 5.31
N ILE A 137 -3.69 -11.17 4.48
CA ILE A 137 -2.65 -12.14 4.16
C ILE A 137 -1.31 -11.62 4.69
N SER A 138 -0.57 -12.48 5.38
CA SER A 138 0.81 -12.24 5.77
C SER A 138 1.74 -13.23 5.10
N GLY A 139 2.90 -12.75 4.63
CA GLY A 139 3.96 -13.59 4.07
C GLY A 139 5.27 -13.41 4.84
N SER A 140 5.96 -14.52 5.09
CA SER A 140 7.14 -14.58 5.95
C SER A 140 8.29 -15.33 5.30
N GLU A 141 9.50 -15.09 5.81
CA GLU A 141 10.71 -15.87 5.53
C GLU A 141 10.61 -17.33 5.99
N ASP A 142 9.53 -17.72 6.70
CA ASP A 142 9.26 -19.12 7.06
C ASP A 142 8.67 -19.95 5.91
N ASN A 143 8.62 -19.36 4.71
CA ASN A 143 8.08 -19.91 3.46
C ASN A 143 6.56 -20.07 3.45
N ASN A 144 5.83 -19.50 4.41
CA ASN A 144 4.37 -19.59 4.45
C ASN A 144 3.70 -18.25 4.14
N LEU A 145 2.53 -18.36 3.54
CA LEU A 145 1.48 -17.34 3.58
C LEU A 145 0.44 -17.80 4.60
N ILE A 146 0.02 -16.89 5.49
CA ILE A 146 -1.06 -17.15 6.43
C ILE A 146 -2.22 -16.22 6.11
N PHE A 147 -3.41 -16.80 6.03
CA PHE A 147 -4.67 -16.12 5.80
C PHE A 147 -5.40 -15.90 7.13
N TRP A 148 -5.91 -14.70 7.35
CA TRP A 148 -6.54 -14.30 8.60
C TRP A 148 -7.94 -13.73 8.35
N ASP A 149 -8.94 -14.28 9.04
CA ASP A 149 -10.29 -13.73 9.05
C ASP A 149 -10.41 -12.63 10.11
N ARG A 150 -10.81 -11.42 9.69
CA ARG A 150 -11.03 -10.29 10.61
C ARG A 150 -12.47 -10.19 11.10
N ARG A 151 -13.40 -10.94 10.54
CA ARG A 151 -14.83 -10.85 10.88
C ARG A 151 -15.10 -11.39 12.28
N GLU A 152 -14.31 -12.37 12.73
CA GLU A 152 -14.45 -13.00 14.04
C GLU A 152 -13.79 -12.19 15.19
N SER A 153 -12.94 -11.21 14.86
CA SER A 153 -12.29 -10.33 15.85
C SER A 153 -13.22 -9.29 16.50
N LYS A 154 -14.54 -9.42 16.30
CA LYS A 154 -15.61 -8.55 16.82
C LYS A 154 -16.33 -9.10 18.08
N GLN A 155 -15.79 -10.10 18.77
CA GLN A 155 -16.29 -10.51 20.09
C GLN A 155 -15.61 -9.76 21.23
#